data_AF-A0A8X6KR56-F1
#
_entry.id   AF-A0A8X6KR56-F1
#
_cell.length_a   1.000
_cell.length_b   1.000
_cell.length_c   1.000
_cell.angle_alpha   90.00
_cell.angle_beta   90.00
_cell.angle_gamma   90.00
#
_symmetry.space_group_name_H-M   'P 1'
#
loop_
_entity.id
_entity.type
_entity.pdbx_description
1 polymer ?
#
loop_
_entity_poly.entity_id
_entity_poly.type
_entity_poly.pdbx_seq_one_letter_code
_entity_poly.pdbx_strand_id
1 'polypeptide(L)'
;MAYLGKGRREDLFVLAMELNLRFDKSMTIATLKDLITGSEGYDEELTKNLHTTIAEDRKSNEERIHIEERALKLRIEEREQKLRIEELRIDEQKRKDEFELEKLRIQAQSNLGAATSEGTESNLALSLASNLALNTL
;
A
#
# COMPACT_ATOMS: atom_id res chain seq x y z
N MET A 1 -26.19 43.25 7.20
CA MET A 1 -26.56 41.89 7.66
C MET A 1 -25.31 41.12 8.07
N ALA A 2 -25.23 40.66 9.32
CA ALA A 2 -23.98 40.19 9.92
C ALA A 2 -23.61 38.72 9.59
N TYR A 3 -24.58 37.86 9.31
CA TYR A 3 -24.35 36.41 9.18
C TYR A 3 -23.68 36.02 7.85
N LEU A 4 -24.07 36.64 6.72
CA LEU A 4 -23.39 36.49 5.43
C LEU A 4 -21.99 37.14 5.45
N GLY A 5 -21.71 38.01 6.42
CA GLY A 5 -20.42 38.69 6.60
C GLY A 5 -19.23 37.75 6.63
N LYS A 6 -19.42 36.54 7.18
CA LYS A 6 -18.39 35.50 7.35
C LYS A 6 -18.44 34.39 6.27
N GLY A 7 -19.39 34.44 5.34
CA GLY A 7 -19.59 33.40 4.32
C GLY A 7 -18.51 33.40 3.25
N ARG A 8 -18.08 32.21 2.82
CA ARG A 8 -17.19 32.02 1.66
C ARG A 8 -17.97 32.29 0.37
N ARG A 9 -17.27 32.62 -0.72
CA ARG A 9 -17.90 32.89 -2.02
C ARG A 9 -18.66 31.67 -2.53
N GLU A 10 -18.08 30.50 -2.36
CA GLU A 10 -18.65 29.21 -2.76
C GLU A 10 -19.94 28.91 -1.99
N ASP A 11 -19.94 29.13 -0.67
CA ASP A 11 -21.12 28.95 0.18
C ASP A 11 -22.26 29.92 -0.24
N LEU A 12 -21.92 31.16 -0.62
CA LEU A 12 -22.89 32.13 -1.13
C LEU A 12 -23.44 31.78 -2.51
N PHE A 13 -22.66 31.10 -3.37
CA PHE A 13 -23.17 30.60 -4.65
C PHE A 13 -24.18 29.48 -4.45
N VAL A 14 -23.87 28.52 -3.57
CA VAL A 14 -24.81 27.45 -3.23
C VAL A 14 -26.07 28.05 -2.63
N LEU A 15 -25.94 29.02 -1.73
CA LEU A 15 -27.09 29.71 -1.15
C LEU A 15 -27.94 30.43 -2.20
N ALA A 16 -27.32 31.17 -3.12
CA ALA A 16 -28.04 31.83 -4.21
C ALA A 16 -28.75 30.83 -5.14
N MET A 17 -28.16 29.64 -5.34
CA MET A 17 -28.76 28.54 -6.09
C MET A 17 -29.97 27.94 -5.36
N GLU A 18 -29.86 27.65 -4.06
CA GLU A 18 -30.97 27.15 -3.23
C GLU A 18 -32.15 28.13 -3.17
N LEU A 19 -31.85 29.44 -3.16
CA LEU A 19 -32.85 30.50 -3.22
C LEU A 19 -33.39 30.76 -4.65
N ASN A 20 -32.98 29.97 -5.64
CA ASN A 20 -33.37 30.10 -7.05
C ASN A 20 -33.10 31.51 -7.64
N LEU A 21 -32.06 32.17 -7.15
CA LEU A 21 -31.64 33.49 -7.63
C LEU A 21 -30.82 33.36 -8.91
N ARG A 22 -31.01 34.29 -9.84
CA ARG A 22 -30.14 34.40 -11.02
C ARG A 22 -28.85 35.10 -10.62
N PHE A 23 -27.75 34.36 -10.58
CA PHE A 23 -26.41 34.89 -10.31
C PHE A 23 -25.44 34.49 -11.43
N ASP A 24 -24.34 35.23 -11.52
CA ASP A 24 -23.23 34.91 -12.42
C ASP A 24 -21.99 34.49 -11.60
N LYS A 25 -21.20 33.56 -12.14
CA LYS A 25 -19.99 33.02 -11.49
C LYS A 25 -18.88 34.07 -11.33
N SER A 26 -18.95 35.17 -12.08
CA SER A 26 -18.05 36.32 -11.96
C SER A 26 -18.42 37.29 -10.84
N MET A 27 -19.61 37.14 -10.24
CA MET A 27 -20.06 38.01 -9.17
C MET A 27 -19.12 37.95 -7.96
N THR A 28 -18.90 39.12 -7.36
CA THR A 28 -18.15 39.29 -6.12
C THR A 28 -18.99 38.87 -4.91
N ILE A 29 -18.33 38.64 -3.78
CA ILE A 29 -19.00 38.36 -2.50
C ILE A 29 -19.98 39.47 -2.13
N ALA A 30 -19.62 40.74 -2.37
CA ALA A 30 -20.50 41.88 -2.07
C ALA A 30 -21.76 41.84 -2.93
N THR A 31 -21.62 41.69 -4.24
CA THR A 31 -22.76 41.62 -5.17
C THR A 31 -23.67 40.42 -4.90
N LEU A 32 -23.11 39.27 -4.48
CA LEU A 32 -23.91 38.10 -4.09
C LEU A 32 -24.71 38.36 -2.80
N LYS A 33 -24.11 39.02 -1.81
CA LYS A 33 -24.80 39.40 -0.57
C LYS A 33 -25.96 40.32 -0.87
N ASP A 34 -25.71 41.35 -1.68
CA ASP A 34 -26.73 42.33 -2.06
C ASP A 34 -27.87 41.65 -2.83
N LEU A 35 -27.55 40.74 -3.76
CA LEU A 35 -28.54 39.96 -4.50
C LEU A 35 -29.43 39.11 -3.59
N ILE A 36 -28.84 38.44 -2.59
CA ILE A 36 -29.58 37.58 -1.65
C ILE A 36 -30.49 38.43 -0.75
N THR A 37 -29.94 39.46 -0.13
CA THR A 37 -30.68 40.31 0.82
C THR A 37 -31.68 41.25 0.15
N GLY A 38 -31.47 41.56 -1.13
CA GLY A 38 -32.35 42.41 -1.94
C GLY A 38 -33.45 41.64 -2.68
N SER A 39 -33.56 40.32 -2.47
CA SER A 39 -34.61 39.52 -3.10
C SER A 39 -35.99 39.82 -2.50
N GLU A 40 -37.03 39.85 -3.33
CA GLU A 40 -38.40 40.24 -2.93
C GLU A 40 -39.00 39.30 -1.85
N GLY A 41 -38.51 38.06 -1.79
CA GLY A 41 -38.90 37.04 -0.79
C GLY A 41 -37.87 36.79 0.29
N TYR A 42 -36.97 37.74 0.57
CA TYR A 42 -35.91 37.54 1.56
C TYR A 42 -36.46 37.33 2.97
N ASP A 43 -36.29 36.12 3.48
CA ASP A 43 -36.48 35.76 4.89
C ASP A 43 -35.10 35.56 5.54
N GLU A 44 -34.79 36.41 6.51
CA GLU A 44 -33.50 36.38 7.20
C GLU A 44 -33.26 35.08 7.97
N GLU A 45 -34.28 34.53 8.62
CA GLU A 45 -34.14 33.32 9.44
C GLU A 45 -33.95 32.09 8.56
N LEU A 46 -34.78 31.97 7.51
CA LEU A 46 -34.64 30.91 6.52
C LEU A 46 -33.27 30.96 5.84
N THR A 47 -32.85 32.14 5.37
CA THR A 47 -31.58 32.31 4.66
C THR A 47 -30.39 32.02 5.57
N LYS A 48 -30.46 32.41 6.84
CA LYS A 48 -29.42 32.10 7.83
C LYS A 48 -29.35 30.60 8.12
N ASN A 49 -30.48 29.92 8.25
CA ASN A 49 -30.52 28.47 8.45
C ASN A 49 -29.91 27.72 7.26
N LEU A 50 -30.32 28.07 6.04
CA LEU A 50 -29.74 27.54 4.79
C LEU A 50 -28.22 27.75 4.72
N HIS A 51 -27.75 28.98 4.97
CA HIS A 51 -26.33 29.29 4.97
C HIS A 51 -25.56 28.48 6.02
N THR A 52 -26.18 28.21 7.17
CA THR A 52 -25.56 27.41 8.25
C THR A 52 -25.44 25.95 7.84
N THR A 53 -26.50 25.36 7.29
CA THR A 53 -26.49 23.99 6.76
C THR A 53 -25.44 23.81 5.66
N ILE A 54 -25.34 24.74 4.70
CA ILE A 54 -24.31 24.71 3.64
C ILE A 54 -22.90 24.71 4.24
N ALA A 55 -22.65 25.56 5.24
CA ALA A 55 -21.35 25.62 5.89
C ALA A 55 -21.01 24.35 6.67
N GLU A 56 -22.01 23.73 7.31
CA GLU A 56 -21.89 22.44 8.02
C GLU A 56 -21.65 21.28 7.06
N ASP A 57 -22.39 21.20 5.96
CA ASP A 57 -22.23 20.18 4.92
C ASP A 57 -20.83 20.23 4.30
N ARG A 58 -20.33 21.44 4.00
CA ARG A 58 -18.96 21.60 3.50
C ARG A 58 -17.94 21.08 4.51
N LYS A 59 -18.09 21.44 5.78
CA LYS A 59 -17.19 20.98 6.85
C LYS A 59 -17.25 19.46 7.00
N SER A 60 -18.45 18.88 6.99
CA SER A 60 -18.64 17.43 7.05
C SER A 60 -17.99 16.72 5.87
N ASN A 61 -18.12 17.28 4.67
CA ASN A 61 -17.50 16.72 3.47
C ASN A 61 -15.96 16.80 3.51
N GLU A 62 -15.40 17.93 3.95
CA GLU A 62 -13.95 18.09 4.18
C GLU A 62 -13.44 17.07 5.22
N GLU A 63 -14.16 16.86 6.31
CA GLU A 63 -13.81 15.84 7.33
C GLU A 63 -13.86 14.43 6.76
N ARG A 64 -14.88 14.09 5.96
CA ARG A 64 -14.99 12.78 5.30
C ARG A 64 -13.82 12.52 4.36
N ILE A 65 -13.45 13.51 3.54
CA ILE A 65 -12.30 13.40 2.63
C ILE A 65 -11.02 13.15 3.44
N HIS A 66 -10.78 13.89 4.51
CA HIS A 66 -9.61 13.69 5.36
C HIS A 66 -9.58 12.32 6.05
N ILE A 67 -10.73 11.80 6.48
CA ILE A 67 -10.84 10.45 7.04
C ILE A 67 -10.49 9.40 5.97
N GLU A 68 -11.02 9.57 4.75
CA GLU A 68 -10.76 8.66 3.64
C GLU A 68 -9.29 8.68 3.23
N GLU A 69 -8.67 9.85 3.08
CA GLU A 69 -7.24 10.01 2.80
C GLU A 69 -6.37 9.31 3.86
N ARG A 70 -6.71 9.48 5.15
CA ARG A 70 -6.00 8.83 6.25
C ARG A 70 -6.14 7.31 6.17
N ALA A 71 -7.35 6.81 5.90
CA ALA A 71 -7.60 5.37 5.76
C ALA A 71 -6.84 4.78 4.56
N LEU A 72 -6.76 5.51 3.44
CA LEU A 72 -6.03 5.10 2.25
C LEU A 72 -4.52 5.03 2.53
N LYS A 73 -3.99 6.03 3.23
CA LYS A 73 -2.58 6.04 3.65
C LYS A 73 -2.23 4.83 4.52
N LEU A 74 -3.06 4.53 5.53
CA LEU A 74 -2.86 3.36 6.39
C LEU A 74 -2.90 2.04 5.61
N ARG A 75 -3.80 1.90 4.63
CA ARG A 75 -3.86 0.71 3.77
C ARG A 75 -2.61 0.53 2.91
N ILE A 76 -2.05 1.62 2.41
CA ILE A 76 -0.80 1.60 1.64
C ILE A 76 0.35 1.16 2.56
N GLU A 77 0.49 1.79 3.73
CA GLU A 77 1.54 1.45 4.71
C GLU A 77 1.45 -0.01 5.15
N GLU A 78 0.24 -0.53 5.43
CA GLU A 78 0.04 -1.93 5.79
C GLU A 78 0.45 -2.88 4.64
N ARG A 79 0.12 -2.52 3.40
CA ARG A 79 0.50 -3.32 2.23
C ARG A 79 2.02 -3.33 2.03
N GLU A 80 2.68 -2.20 2.17
CA GLU A 80 4.14 -2.09 2.09
C GLU A 80 4.83 -2.91 3.18
N GLN A 81 4.32 -2.87 4.42
CA GLN A 81 4.83 -3.70 5.50
C GLN A 81 4.68 -5.19 5.21
N LYS A 82 3.53 -5.62 4.71
CA LYS A 82 3.28 -7.02 4.32
C LYS A 82 4.26 -7.48 3.24
N LEU A 83 4.48 -6.67 2.22
CA LEU A 83 5.44 -6.98 1.16
C LEU A 83 6.87 -7.10 1.70
N ARG A 84 7.28 -6.19 2.58
CA ARG A 84 8.61 -6.24 3.21
C ARG A 84 8.80 -7.49 4.07
N ILE A 85 7.79 -7.89 4.83
CA ILE A 85 7.84 -9.11 5.64
C ILE A 85 7.94 -10.35 4.74
N GLU A 86 7.17 -10.40 3.67
CA GLU A 86 7.20 -11.52 2.73
C GLU A 86 8.54 -11.64 2.00
N GLU A 87 9.14 -10.51 1.60
CA GLU A 87 10.48 -10.47 1.00
C GLU A 87 11.53 -11.05 1.96
N LEU A 88 11.53 -10.63 3.23
CA LEU A 88 12.43 -11.17 4.24
C LEU A 88 12.23 -12.67 4.45
N ARG A 89 10.98 -13.14 4.41
CA ARG A 89 10.66 -14.57 4.54
C ARG A 89 11.18 -15.38 3.36
N ILE A 90 11.04 -14.87 2.13
CA ILE A 90 11.56 -15.50 0.92
C ILE A 90 13.08 -15.59 0.99
N ASP A 91 13.76 -14.53 1.41
CA ASP A 91 15.22 -14.53 1.53
C ASP A 91 15.73 -15.47 2.62
N GLU A 92 15.04 -15.55 3.76
CA GLU A 92 15.37 -16.54 4.79
C GLU A 92 15.20 -17.97 4.27
N GLN A 93 14.13 -18.23 3.51
CA GLN A 93 13.90 -19.55 2.93
C GLN A 93 14.99 -19.92 1.91
N LYS A 94 15.34 -19.00 1.00
CA LYS A 94 16.44 -19.22 0.04
C LYS A 94 17.74 -19.57 0.74
N ARG A 95 18.08 -18.86 1.82
CA ARG A 95 19.29 -19.16 2.61
C ARG A 95 19.26 -20.54 3.24
N LYS A 96 18.10 -21.02 3.70
CA LYS A 96 17.93 -22.39 4.22
C LYS A 96 18.09 -23.42 3.12
N ASP A 97 17.44 -23.20 1.98
CA ASP A 97 17.50 -24.09 0.83
C ASP A 97 18.94 -24.19 0.28
N GLU A 98 19.67 -23.08 0.18
CA GLU A 98 21.08 -23.04 -0.20
C GLU A 98 21.97 -23.83 0.77
N PHE A 99 21.74 -23.68 2.07
CA PHE A 99 22.49 -24.42 3.09
C PHE A 99 22.23 -25.93 3.02
N GLU A 100 20.98 -26.35 2.81
CA GLU A 100 20.63 -27.76 2.63
C GLU A 100 21.25 -28.34 1.36
N LEU A 101 21.24 -27.58 0.25
CA LEU A 101 21.90 -27.97 -1.00
C LEU A 101 23.40 -28.21 -0.80
N GLU A 102 24.09 -27.30 -0.09
CA GLU A 102 25.52 -27.42 0.15
C GLU A 102 25.85 -28.61 1.05
N LYS A 103 25.02 -28.87 2.08
CA LYS A 103 25.16 -30.05 2.93
C LYS A 103 25.02 -31.35 2.11
N LEU A 104 24.01 -31.43 1.26
CA LEU A 104 23.80 -32.58 0.36
C LEU A 104 24.97 -32.74 -0.62
N ARG A 105 25.49 -31.65 -1.16
CA ARG A 105 26.65 -31.64 -2.05
C ARG A 105 27.89 -32.21 -1.36
N ILE A 106 28.20 -31.76 -0.15
CA ILE A 106 29.34 -32.26 0.64
C ILE A 106 29.15 -33.74 0.96
N GLN A 107 27.95 -34.16 1.37
CA GLN A 107 27.66 -35.56 1.68
C GLN A 107 27.81 -36.47 0.45
N ALA A 108 27.33 -36.02 -0.72
CA ALA A 108 27.50 -36.75 -1.98
C ALA A 108 28.98 -36.87 -2.37
N GLN A 109 29.77 -35.80 -2.23
CA GLN A 109 31.21 -35.82 -2.50
C GLN A 109 31.97 -36.76 -1.56
N SER A 110 31.63 -36.75 -0.27
CA SER A 110 32.22 -37.66 0.73
C SER A 110 31.91 -39.13 0.41
N ASN A 111 30.65 -39.44 0.10
CA ASN A 111 30.23 -40.80 -0.27
C ASN A 111 30.91 -41.28 -1.56
N LEU A 112 31.13 -40.39 -2.54
CA LEU A 112 31.86 -40.72 -3.77
C LEU A 112 33.34 -41.01 -3.49
N GLY A 113 33.95 -40.29 -2.54
CA GLY A 113 35.32 -40.54 -2.08
C GLY A 113 35.49 -41.86 -1.32
N ALA A 114 34.46 -42.31 -0.58
CA ALA A 114 34.47 -43.61 0.10
C ALA A 114 34.27 -44.79 -0.88
N ALA A 115 33.42 -44.64 -1.89
CA ALA A 115 33.19 -45.68 -2.90
C ALA A 115 34.42 -45.95 -3.77
N THR A 116 35.27 -44.93 -4.00
CA THR A 116 36.52 -45.11 -4.75
C THR A 116 37.63 -45.73 -3.91
N SER A 117 37.67 -45.56 -2.58
CA SER A 117 38.65 -46.26 -1.73
C SER A 117 38.33 -47.74 -1.56
N GLU A 118 37.07 -48.11 -1.33
CA GLU A 118 36.69 -49.54 -1.22
C GLU A 118 36.80 -50.29 -2.56
N GLY A 119 36.48 -49.64 -3.68
CA GLY A 119 36.60 -50.23 -5.02
C GLY A 119 38.06 -50.36 -5.51
N THR A 120 38.97 -49.50 -5.04
CA THR A 120 40.39 -49.56 -5.42
C THR A 120 41.16 -50.59 -4.58
N GLU A 121 40.90 -50.70 -3.29
CA GLU A 121 41.53 -51.73 -2.44
C GLU A 121 41.16 -53.16 -2.88
N SER A 122 39.89 -53.40 -3.25
CA SER A 122 39.44 -54.72 -3.73
C SER A 122 40.07 -55.10 -5.08
N ASN A 123 40.20 -54.15 -6.01
CA ASN A 123 40.82 -54.39 -7.32
C ASN A 123 42.35 -54.53 -7.23
N LEU A 124 43.01 -53.77 -6.35
CA LEU A 124 44.46 -53.91 -6.13
C LEU A 124 44.78 -55.29 -5.53
N ALA A 125 43.97 -55.75 -4.56
CA ALA A 125 44.11 -57.07 -3.94
C ALA A 125 43.89 -58.22 -4.95
N LEU A 126 42.88 -58.13 -5.83
CA LEU A 126 42.68 -59.12 -6.89
C LEU A 126 43.85 -59.17 -7.89
N SER A 127 44.39 -58.01 -8.27
CA SER A 127 45.51 -57.94 -9.22
C SER A 127 46.82 -58.51 -8.64
N LEU A 128 47.09 -58.27 -7.34
CA LEU A 128 48.26 -58.79 -6.66
C LEU A 128 48.16 -60.32 -6.46
N ALA A 129 46.98 -60.83 -6.10
CA ALA A 129 46.75 -62.26 -5.97
C ALA A 129 46.91 -63.01 -7.31
N SER A 130 46.46 -62.42 -8.42
CA SER A 130 46.60 -63.02 -9.76
C SER A 130 48.07 -63.07 -10.22
N ASN A 131 48.86 -62.04 -9.93
CA ASN A 131 50.29 -61.99 -10.30
C ASN A 131 51.17 -62.93 -9.45
N LEU A 132 50.83 -63.15 -8.18
CA LEU A 132 51.53 -64.13 -7.32
C LEU A 132 51.27 -65.58 -7.74
N ALA A 133 50.08 -65.89 -8.26
CA ALA A 133 49.73 -67.24 -8.73
C ALA A 133 50.40 -67.63 -10.06
N LEU A 134 50.85 -66.66 -10.87
CA LEU A 134 51.52 -66.92 -12.15
C LEU A 134 53.04 -67.08 -12.03
N ASN A 135 53.65 -66.70 -10.90
CA ASN A 135 55.11 -66.77 -10.69
C ASN A 135 55.56 -68.02 -9.89
N THR A 136 54.67 -69.00 -9.65
CA THR A 136 54.96 -70.22 -8.88
C THR A 136 54.83 -71.53 -9.66
N LEU A 137 54.81 -71.46 -10.99
CA LEU A 137 54.94 -72.60 -11.92
C LEU A 137 56.25 -72.50 -12.71
#